data_AF-W8P9C1-F1
#
_entry.id   AF-W8P9C1-F1
#
_cell.length_a   1.000
_cell.length_b   1.000
_cell.length_c   1.000
_cell.angle_alpha   90.00
_cell.angle_beta   90.00
_cell.angle_gamma   90.00
#
_symmetry.space_group_name_H-M   'P 1'
#
loop_
_entity.id
_entity.type
_entity.pdbx_description
1 polymer ?
#
loop_
_entity_poly.entity_id
_entity_poly.type
_entity_poly.pdbx_seq_one_letter_code
_entity_poly.pdbx_strand_id
1 'polypeptide(L)' 'MADASILLCSIAFILMVSTAIVVLTRGKSTRNKDEVRIGLIGALAFGYIAWACVYMSQIKPFVGPE' A
#
# COMPACT_ATOMS: atom_id res chain seq x y z
N MET A 1 0.34 11.30 -18.11
CA MET A 1 1.16 11.92 -17.04
C MET A 1 0.44 11.85 -15.70
N ALA A 2 -0.87 12.17 -15.64
CA ALA A 2 -1.66 12.07 -14.40
C ALA A 2 -1.62 10.67 -13.75
N ASP A 3 -1.78 9.58 -14.50
CA ASP A 3 -1.82 8.21 -13.93
C ASP A 3 -0.48 7.78 -13.31
N ALA A 4 0.62 8.11 -13.97
CA ALA A 4 1.95 7.84 -13.45
C ALA A 4 2.19 8.61 -12.13
N SER A 5 1.73 9.86 -12.03
CA SER A 5 1.78 10.64 -10.80
C SER A 5 0.91 10.02 -9.70
N ILE A 6 -0.30 9.54 -10.02
CA ILE A 6 -1.20 8.89 -9.05
C ILE A 6 -0.56 7.61 -8.49
N LEU A 7 0.04 6.78 -9.34
CA LEU A 7 0.77 5.58 -8.92
C LEU A 7 1.98 5.95 -8.06
N LEU A 8 2.78 6.94 -8.44
CA LEU A 8 3.93 7.37 -7.64
C LEU A 8 3.54 7.96 -6.28
N CYS A 9 2.50 8.79 -6.23
CA CYS A 9 1.99 9.37 -4.99
C CYS A 9 1.42 8.30 -4.06
N SER A 10 0.72 7.30 -4.60
CA SER A 10 0.18 6.19 -3.81
C SER A 10 1.28 5.27 -3.26
N ILE A 11 2.34 5.00 -4.03
CA ILE A 11 3.54 4.31 -3.51
C ILE A 11 4.17 5.10 -2.37
N ALA A 12 4.38 6.41 -2.56
CA ALA A 12 4.96 7.26 -1.54
C ALA A 12 4.12 7.28 -0.25
N PHE A 13 2.79 7.31 -0.39
CA PHE A 13 1.86 7.21 0.73
C PHE A 13 2.00 5.88 1.49
N ILE A 14 2.03 4.75 0.78
CA ILE A 14 2.18 3.41 1.40
C ILE A 14 3.53 3.27 2.13
N LEU A 15 4.60 3.81 1.55
CA LEU A 15 5.91 3.84 2.21
C LEU A 15 5.87 4.70 3.48
N MET A 16 5.27 5.89 3.42
CA MET A 16 5.09 6.76 4.59
C MET A 16 4.32 6.05 5.72
N VAL A 17 3.20 5.39 5.40
CA VAL A 17 2.40 4.65 6.38
C VAL A 17 3.18 3.47 6.95
N SER A 18 3.92 2.73 6.11
CA SER A 18 4.78 1.63 6.55
C SER A 18 5.85 2.12 7.52
N THR A 19 6.51 3.25 7.21
CA THR A 19 7.47 3.88 8.11
C THR A 19 6.82 4.32 9.42
N ALA A 20 5.62 4.91 9.37
CA ALA A 20 4.88 5.29 10.58
C ALA A 20 4.57 4.07 11.47
N ILE A 21 4.16 2.94 10.88
CA ILE A 21 3.95 1.68 11.62
C ILE A 21 5.24 1.23 12.30
N VAL A 22 6.38 1.28 11.61
CA VAL A 22 7.69 0.93 12.18
C VAL A 22 8.03 1.84 13.35
N VAL A 23 7.86 3.16 13.20
CA VAL A 23 8.18 4.14 14.26
C VAL A 23 7.28 3.93 15.49
N LEU A 24 5.97 3.78 15.30
CA LEU A 24 4.99 3.61 16.39
C LEU A 24 5.14 2.27 17.12
N THR A 25 5.67 1.24 16.45
CA THR A 25 5.93 -0.07 17.07
C THR A 25 7.32 -0.17 17.71
N ARG A 26 8.24 0.77 17.40
CA ARG A 26 9.59 0.83 17.95
C ARG A 26 9.56 1.31 19.41
N GLY A 27 9.43 0.37 20.35
CA GLY A 27 9.48 0.65 21.79
C GLY A 27 8.37 -0.02 22.60
N LYS A 28 7.39 -0.63 21.94
CA LYS A 28 6.37 -1.43 22.63
C LYS A 28 6.96 -2.76 23.09
N SER A 29 6.85 -3.07 24.38
CA SER A 29 7.21 -4.37 24.97
C SER A 29 6.08 -5.40 24.80
N THR A 30 5.44 -5.43 23.65
CA THR A 30 4.44 -6.46 23.34
C THR A 30 5.16 -7.72 22.87
N ARG A 31 4.80 -8.88 23.43
CA ARG A 31 5.45 -10.18 23.12
C ARG A 31 5.48 -10.51 21.62
N ASN A 32 4.50 -10.02 20.86
CA ASN A 32 4.32 -10.31 19.42
C ASN A 32 4.48 -9.05 18.53
N LYS A 33 5.23 -8.03 18.97
CA LYS A 33 5.38 -6.76 18.25
C LYS A 33 5.88 -6.91 16.80
N ASP A 34 6.78 -7.87 16.55
CA ASP A 34 7.36 -8.08 15.23
C ASP A 34 6.36 -8.79 14.29
N GLU A 35 5.58 -9.75 14.80
CA GLU A 35 4.49 -10.39 14.06
C GLU A 35 3.40 -9.36 13.68
N VAL A 36 3.01 -8.50 14.62
CA VAL A 36 2.02 -7.44 14.36
C VAL A 36 2.56 -6.44 13.32
N ARG A 37 3.83 -6.04 13.42
CA ARG A 37 4.45 -5.12 12.45
C ARG A 37 4.50 -5.74 11.05
N ILE A 38 4.95 -6.99 10.94
CA ILE A 38 5.02 -7.71 9.67
C ILE A 38 3.62 -7.90 9.10
N GLY A 39 2.64 -8.28 9.94
CA GLY A 39 1.25 -8.45 9.52
C GLY A 39 0.62 -7.15 9.00
N LEU A 40 0.80 -6.03 9.70
CA LEU A 40 0.29 -4.73 9.28
C LEU A 40 0.92 -4.23 7.98
N ILE A 41 2.25 -4.31 7.87
CA ILE A 41 2.97 -3.90 6.64
C ILE A 41 2.61 -4.82 5.48
N GLY A 42 2.52 -6.13 5.71
CA GLY A 42 2.13 -7.11 4.71
C GLY A 42 0.72 -6.90 4.19
N ALA A 43 -0.26 -6.68 5.08
CA ALA A 43 -1.63 -6.38 4.70
C ALA A 43 -1.73 -5.07 3.89
N LEU A 44 -0.99 -4.04 4.30
CA LEU A 44 -0.92 -2.75 3.60
C LEU A 44 -0.35 -2.92 2.18
N ALA A 45 0.76 -3.65 2.04
CA ALA A 45 1.39 -3.91 0.75
C ALA A 45 0.48 -4.74 -0.17
N PHE A 46 -0.15 -5.79 0.36
CA PHE A 46 -1.07 -6.63 -0.40
C PHE A 46 -2.29 -5.84 -0.88
N GLY A 47 -2.89 -5.03 0.00
CA GLY A 47 -4.00 -4.15 -0.35
C GLY A 47 -3.63 -3.13 -1.43
N TYR A 48 -2.42 -2.56 -1.35
CA TYR A 48 -1.91 -1.65 -2.38
C TYR A 48 -1.75 -2.34 -3.73
N ILE A 49 -1.15 -3.52 -3.78
CA ILE A 49 -0.97 -4.27 -5.04
C ILE A 49 -2.32 -4.59 -5.67
N ALA A 50 -3.28 -5.07 -4.87
CA ALA A 50 -4.64 -5.37 -5.35
C ALA A 50 -5.30 -4.12 -5.96
N TRP A 51 -5.24 -2.98 -5.26
CA TRP A 51 -5.75 -1.71 -5.76
C TRP A 51 -5.03 -1.24 -7.04
N ALA A 52 -3.69 -1.31 -7.06
CA ALA A 52 -2.89 -0.86 -8.19
C ALA A 52 -3.20 -1.67 -9.46
N CYS A 53 -3.39 -2.98 -9.35
CA CYS A 53 -3.80 -3.83 -10.47
C CYS A 53 -5.16 -3.42 -11.04
N VAL A 54 -6.14 -3.13 -10.17
CA VAL A 54 -7.47 -2.67 -10.59
C VAL A 54 -7.40 -1.27 -11.21
N TYR A 55 -6.60 -0.38 -10.63
CA TYR A 55 -6.41 0.95 -11.19
C TYR A 55 -5.77 0.89 -12.58
N MET A 56 -4.70 0.12 -12.73
CA MET A 56 -3.98 -0.02 -14.00
C MET A 56 -4.84 -0.64 -15.10
N SER A 57 -5.71 -1.59 -14.77
CA SER A 57 -6.60 -2.22 -15.76
C SER A 57 -7.62 -1.24 -16.35
N GLN A 58 -7.88 -0.11 -15.68
CA GLN A 58 -8.82 0.92 -16.11
C GLN A 58 -8.19 2.10 -16.84
N ILE A 59 -6.85 2.23 -16.90
CA ILE A 59 -6.18 3.39 -17.54
C ILE A 59 -6.46 3.44 -19.05
N LYS A 60 -6.46 2.28 -19.71
CA LYS A 60 -6.83 2.12 -21.13
C LYS A 60 -7.55 0.79 -21.29
N PRO A 61 -8.85 0.73 -20.98
CA PRO A 61 -9.59 -0.51 -21.07
C PRO A 61 -9.77 -0.92 -22.53
N PHE A 62 -9.63 -2.22 -22.81
CA PHE A 62 -9.81 -2.77 -24.16
C PHE A 62 -11.28 -2.80 -24.59
N VAL A 63 -12.20 -2.68 -23.63
CA VAL A 63 -13.66 -2.69 -23.81
C VAL A 63 -14.28 -1.57 -22.96
N GLY A 64 -15.23 -0.84 -23.54
CA GLY A 64 -16.00 0.18 -22.83
C GLY A 64 -17.24 -0.42 -22.15
N PRO A 65 -17.85 0.29 -21.19
CA PRO A 65 -19.16 -0.09 -20.67
C PRO A 65 -20.23 0.07 -21.76
N GLU A 66 -21.21 -0.83 -21.78
CA GLU A 66 -22.41 -0.77 -22.64
C GLU A 66 -23.43 0.25 -22.14
#